data_AF-A0A7Y2SJ12-F1
#
_entry.id   AF-A0A7Y2SJ12-F1
#
_cell.length_a   1.000
_cell.length_b   1.000
_cell.length_c   1.000
_cell.angle_alpha   90.00
_cell.angle_beta   90.00
_cell.angle_gamma   90.00
#
_symmetry.space_group_name_H-M   'P 1'
#
loop_
_entity.id
_entity.type
_entity.pdbx_description
1 polymer ?
#
loop_
_entity_poly.entity_id
_entity_poly.type
_entity_poly.pdbx_seq_one_letter_code
_entity_poly.pdbx_strand_id
1 'polypeptide(L)'
;MSDNSTLAVLDMPGLRVALVAISGPAAAFIPGAMPLIEPLPTDGPHPLPADLPADLEPRRLGEGYCAVDESGQLAVSWIALPLLPHETLTMAWDASDGPVPTLQALSLGGRPAAFMSAAWSAASRERLPLLVVRAGPDSCWLVGGRISPVELARVAASLPVFS
;
A
#
# COMPACT_ATOMS: atom_id res chain seq x y z
N MET A 1 -5.21 1.49 -28.77
CA MET A 1 -5.80 0.72 -27.67
C MET A 1 -4.65 0.23 -26.81
N SER A 2 -4.56 0.67 -25.57
CA SER A 2 -3.56 0.13 -24.65
C SER A 2 -4.10 -1.21 -24.13
N ASP A 3 -3.44 -2.31 -24.49
CA ASP A 3 -3.75 -3.63 -23.96
C ASP A 3 -3.28 -3.69 -22.50
N ASN A 4 -4.18 -3.37 -21.56
CA ASN A 4 -3.96 -3.62 -20.14
C ASN A 4 -4.26 -5.11 -19.88
N SER A 5 -3.27 -5.97 -20.04
CA SER A 5 -3.40 -7.40 -19.74
C SER A 5 -3.28 -7.65 -18.23
N THR A 6 -4.15 -8.50 -17.69
CA THR A 6 -4.05 -8.92 -16.29
C THR A 6 -2.87 -9.87 -16.12
N LEU A 7 -1.93 -9.51 -15.24
CA LEU A 7 -0.71 -10.27 -14.95
C LEU A 7 -0.93 -11.30 -13.85
N ALA A 8 -1.68 -10.93 -12.81
CA ALA A 8 -2.01 -11.81 -11.70
C ALA A 8 -3.34 -11.38 -11.07
N VAL A 9 -4.09 -12.33 -10.52
CA VAL A 9 -5.27 -12.07 -9.71
C VAL A 9 -5.16 -12.88 -8.43
N LEU A 10 -5.38 -12.20 -7.31
CA LEU A 10 -5.59 -12.82 -6.02
C LEU A 10 -7.04 -12.59 -5.62
N ASP A 11 -7.79 -13.67 -5.50
CA ASP A 11 -9.19 -13.65 -5.10
C ASP A 11 -9.34 -14.42 -3.79
N MET A 12 -9.82 -13.74 -2.76
CA MET A 12 -10.12 -14.32 -1.45
C MET A 12 -11.40 -13.71 -0.88
N PRO A 13 -12.07 -14.38 0.07
CA PRO A 13 -13.29 -13.85 0.67
C PRO A 13 -13.11 -12.41 1.18
N GLY A 14 -13.87 -11.47 0.62
CA GLY A 14 -13.87 -10.06 1.03
C GLY A 14 -12.69 -9.21 0.52
N LEU A 15 -11.80 -9.75 -0.31
CA LEU A 15 -10.72 -8.97 -0.93
C LEU A 15 -10.30 -9.56 -2.27
N ARG A 16 -10.36 -8.75 -3.33
CA ARG A 16 -9.86 -9.11 -4.66
C ARG A 16 -8.85 -8.08 -5.14
N VAL A 17 -7.64 -8.54 -5.47
CA VAL A 17 -6.54 -7.70 -5.96
C VAL A 17 -6.11 -8.21 -7.33
N ALA A 18 -6.06 -7.32 -8.32
CA ALA A 18 -5.54 -7.63 -9.64
C ALA A 18 -4.30 -6.81 -9.93
N LEU A 19 -3.25 -7.48 -10.39
CA LEU A 19 -2.07 -6.83 -10.95
C LEU A 19 -2.27 -6.75 -12.47
N VAL A 20 -2.24 -5.54 -13.02
CA VAL A 20 -2.42 -5.30 -14.46
C VAL A 20 -1.14 -4.74 -15.05
N ALA A 21 -0.76 -5.28 -16.21
CA ALA A 21 0.27 -4.68 -17.04
C ALA A 21 -0.24 -3.35 -17.54
N ILE A 22 0.65 -2.37 -17.54
CA ILE A 22 0.42 -1.14 -18.25
C ILE A 22 1.58 -0.87 -19.20
N SER A 23 1.28 -0.14 -20.28
CA SER A 23 2.27 0.20 -21.29
C SER A 23 1.93 1.55 -21.94
N GLY A 24 2.93 2.15 -22.59
CA GLY A 24 2.75 3.37 -23.38
C GLY A 24 2.30 4.58 -22.54
N PRO A 25 1.45 5.48 -23.07
CA PRO A 25 1.03 6.68 -22.37
C PRO A 25 0.35 6.41 -21.01
N ALA A 26 -0.26 5.24 -20.82
CA ALA A 26 -0.85 4.84 -19.54
C ALA A 26 0.24 4.65 -18.45
N ALA A 27 1.42 4.19 -18.84
CA ALA A 27 2.58 4.09 -17.95
C ALA A 27 3.21 5.45 -17.62
N ALA A 28 3.03 6.46 -18.46
CA ALA A 28 3.46 7.82 -18.14
C ALA A 28 2.64 8.44 -16.98
N PHE A 29 1.47 7.88 -16.66
CA PHE A 29 0.70 8.23 -15.46
C PHE A 29 1.08 7.39 -14.23
N ILE A 30 1.93 6.35 -14.37
CA ILE A 30 2.66 5.83 -13.21
C ILE A 30 3.72 6.86 -12.85
N PRO A 31 3.70 7.35 -11.62
CA PRO A 31 4.42 8.56 -11.27
C PRO A 31 5.86 8.25 -10.87
N GLY A 32 6.64 7.76 -11.84
CA GLY A 32 8.08 8.00 -11.85
C GLY A 32 8.42 9.50 -11.99
N ALA A 33 7.43 10.31 -12.45
CA ALA A 33 7.57 11.74 -12.70
C ALA A 33 6.80 12.66 -11.73
N MET A 34 5.95 12.16 -10.82
CA MET A 34 5.32 13.06 -9.84
C MET A 34 6.29 13.40 -8.72
N PRO A 35 6.26 14.64 -8.19
CA PRO A 35 7.00 14.97 -7.00
C PRO A 35 6.58 14.05 -5.85
N LEU A 36 7.55 13.61 -5.06
CA LEU A 36 7.26 12.89 -3.82
C LEU A 36 6.44 13.80 -2.92
N ILE A 37 5.46 13.23 -2.23
CA ILE A 37 4.71 13.97 -1.23
C ILE A 37 5.59 14.06 0.01
N GLU A 38 5.92 15.28 0.43
CA GLU A 38 6.71 15.50 1.63
C GLU A 38 5.86 15.21 2.88
N PRO A 39 6.41 14.46 3.87
CA PRO A 39 5.76 14.28 5.15
C PRO A 39 5.60 15.59 5.91
N LEU A 40 4.39 15.88 6.38
CA LEU A 40 4.07 17.04 7.20
C LEU A 40 3.93 16.65 8.68
N PRO A 41 4.19 17.57 9.63
CA PRO A 41 3.85 17.38 11.04
C PRO A 41 2.38 17.00 11.25
N THR A 42 2.10 16.33 12.36
CA THR A 42 0.79 15.79 12.71
C THR A 42 -0.08 16.81 13.44
N ASP A 43 -0.87 17.60 12.70
CA ASP A 43 -1.84 18.54 13.29
C ASP A 43 -3.27 17.93 13.34
N GLY A 44 -3.48 16.86 14.11
CA GLY A 44 -4.82 16.27 14.31
C GLY A 44 -4.85 14.81 14.77
N PRO A 45 -6.04 14.22 14.96
CA PRO A 45 -6.17 12.78 15.23
C PRO A 45 -5.81 11.98 13.97
N HIS A 46 -4.69 11.26 14.03
CA HIS A 46 -4.27 10.32 13.01
C HIS A 46 -4.71 8.90 13.39
N PRO A 47 -5.25 8.09 12.46
CA PRO A 47 -5.39 6.66 12.66
C PRO A 47 -3.98 6.06 12.69
N LEU A 48 -3.42 6.00 13.90
CA LEU A 48 -2.12 5.41 14.16
C LEU A 48 -2.26 3.89 14.33
N PRO A 49 -1.33 3.11 13.77
CA PRO A 49 -1.20 1.70 14.11
C PRO A 49 -0.83 1.56 15.59
N ALA A 50 -1.48 0.65 16.32
CA ALA A 50 -1.17 0.42 17.73
C ALA A 50 0.23 -0.18 17.95
N ASP A 51 0.75 -0.88 16.94
CA ASP A 51 2.07 -1.55 16.99
C ASP A 51 3.10 -0.83 16.10
N LEU A 52 3.09 0.51 16.07
CA LEU A 52 4.15 1.27 15.41
C LEU A 52 5.47 1.12 16.20
N PRO A 53 6.60 0.78 15.54
CA PRO A 53 7.90 0.79 16.21
C PRO A 53 8.20 2.13 16.88
N ALA A 54 8.74 2.08 18.10
CA ALA A 54 8.86 3.24 18.99
C ALA A 54 9.90 4.28 18.52
N ASP A 55 10.82 3.87 17.66
CA ASP A 55 11.83 4.68 16.99
C ASP A 55 11.29 5.41 15.75
N LEU A 56 10.05 5.14 15.34
CA LEU A 56 9.44 5.78 14.19
C LEU A 56 8.49 6.91 14.58
N GLU A 57 8.68 8.06 13.94
CA GLU A 57 7.87 9.25 14.17
C GLU A 57 6.73 9.32 13.14
N PRO A 58 5.45 9.28 13.54
CA PRO A 58 4.32 9.39 12.63
C PRO A 58 4.17 10.80 12.06
N ARG A 59 3.82 10.89 10.78
CA ARG A 59 3.65 12.12 9.98
C ARG A 59 2.45 12.02 9.04
N ARG A 60 1.91 13.17 8.63
CA ARG A 60 0.88 13.24 7.59
C ARG A 60 1.52 13.16 6.21
N LEU A 61 0.87 12.48 5.27
CA LEU A 61 1.39 12.29 3.92
C LEU A 61 0.24 12.32 2.90
N GLY A 62 -0.04 13.51 2.34
CA GLY A 62 -1.16 13.70 1.43
C GLY A 62 -2.48 13.28 2.07
N GLU A 63 -3.21 12.35 1.42
CA GLU A 63 -4.43 11.75 1.96
C GLU A 63 -4.18 10.64 2.99
N GLY A 64 -2.94 10.15 3.07
CA GLY A 64 -2.51 9.10 3.99
C GLY A 64 -1.59 9.59 5.10
N TYR A 65 -0.84 8.65 5.65
CA TYR A 65 0.07 8.86 6.77
C TYR A 65 1.35 8.09 6.50
N CYS A 66 2.40 8.45 7.22
CA CYS A 66 3.63 7.69 7.24
C CYS A 66 4.29 7.74 8.60
N ALA A 67 5.33 6.94 8.77
CA ALA A 67 6.30 7.12 9.83
C ALA A 67 7.71 7.18 9.25
N VAL A 68 8.52 8.07 9.80
CA VAL A 68 9.92 8.27 9.42
C VAL A 68 10.85 7.82 10.54
N ASP A 69 12.06 7.43 10.18
CA ASP A 69 13.11 7.11 11.17
C ASP A 69 13.81 8.38 11.71
N GLU A 70 14.78 8.21 12.60
CA GLU A 70 15.58 9.29 13.18
C GLU A 70 16.31 10.15 12.14
N SER A 71 16.58 9.61 10.94
CA SER A 71 17.20 10.33 9.82
C SER A 71 16.19 11.09 8.95
N GLY A 72 14.90 11.02 9.30
CA GLY A 72 13.80 11.61 8.55
C GLY A 72 13.44 10.85 7.28
N GLN A 73 13.95 9.62 7.10
CA GLN A 73 13.64 8.80 5.93
C GLN A 73 12.34 8.02 6.14
N LEU A 74 11.56 7.85 5.07
CA LEU A 74 10.33 7.07 5.10
C LEU A 74 10.62 5.60 5.44
N ALA A 75 10.09 5.15 6.58
CA ALA A 75 10.12 3.75 7.01
C ALA A 75 8.86 2.99 6.58
N VAL A 76 7.67 3.57 6.80
CA VAL A 76 6.38 2.95 6.45
C VAL A 76 5.33 4.02 6.15
N SER A 77 4.37 3.70 5.27
CA SER A 77 3.25 4.55 4.88
C SER A 77 1.96 3.74 4.92
N TRP A 78 0.85 4.41 5.23
CA TRP A 78 -0.48 3.81 5.19
C TRP A 78 -1.55 4.80 4.75
N ILE A 79 -2.52 4.31 3.99
CA ILE A 79 -3.68 5.09 3.53
C ILE A 79 -4.92 4.21 3.50
N ALA A 80 -6.05 4.76 3.96
CA ALA A 80 -7.35 4.12 3.81
C ALA A 80 -7.92 4.48 2.44
N LEU A 81 -8.40 3.47 1.72
CA LEU A 81 -9.10 3.67 0.46
C LEU A 81 -10.49 3.03 0.54
N PRO A 82 -11.51 3.64 -0.07
CA PRO A 82 -12.76 2.97 -0.38
C PRO A 82 -12.49 1.74 -1.25
N LEU A 83 -13.14 0.63 -0.94
CA LEU A 83 -13.12 -0.60 -1.74
C LEU A 83 -14.39 -1.40 -1.41
N LEU A 84 -15.35 -1.44 -2.31
CA LEU A 84 -16.59 -2.19 -2.08
C LEU A 84 -16.36 -3.72 -2.05
N PRO A 85 -17.22 -4.54 -1.42
CA PRO A 85 -17.01 -5.99 -1.25
C PRO A 85 -16.73 -6.80 -2.53
N HIS A 86 -17.21 -6.31 -3.69
CA HIS A 86 -17.06 -6.97 -4.99
C HIS A 86 -16.11 -6.22 -5.93
N GLU A 87 -15.55 -5.11 -5.46
CA GLU A 87 -14.63 -4.31 -6.24
C GLU A 87 -13.24 -4.96 -6.26
N THR A 88 -12.59 -4.87 -7.41
CA THR A 88 -11.21 -5.34 -7.55
C THR A 88 -10.27 -4.17 -7.35
N LEU A 89 -9.42 -4.24 -6.33
CA LEU A 89 -8.32 -3.30 -6.20
C LEU A 89 -7.30 -3.59 -7.31
N THR A 90 -7.14 -2.63 -8.22
CA THR A 90 -6.23 -2.76 -9.36
C THR A 90 -4.90 -2.13 -9.04
N MET A 91 -3.83 -2.92 -9.11
CA MET A 91 -2.44 -2.48 -8.98
C MET A 91 -1.80 -2.51 -10.37
N ALA A 92 -1.12 -1.44 -10.75
CA ALA A 92 -0.45 -1.36 -12.04
C ALA A 92 1.03 -1.76 -11.95
N TRP A 93 1.53 -2.44 -12.98
CA TRP A 93 2.94 -2.83 -13.12
C TRP A 93 3.46 -2.49 -14.51
N ASP A 94 4.60 -1.81 -14.59
CA ASP A 94 5.33 -1.60 -15.84
C ASP A 94 6.43 -2.66 -15.96
N ALA A 95 6.55 -3.28 -17.13
CA ALA A 95 7.58 -4.30 -17.37
C ALA A 95 9.02 -3.76 -17.23
N SER A 96 9.22 -2.46 -17.37
CA SER A 96 10.50 -1.79 -17.13
C SER A 96 10.89 -1.69 -15.66
N ASP A 97 9.94 -1.88 -14.73
CA ASP A 97 10.23 -1.93 -13.28
C ASP A 97 10.89 -3.25 -12.85
N GLY A 98 10.91 -4.25 -13.74
CA GLY A 98 11.51 -5.56 -13.50
C GLY A 98 10.50 -6.72 -13.49
N PRO A 99 10.85 -7.86 -12.87
CA PRO A 99 9.99 -9.04 -12.87
C PRO A 99 8.66 -8.76 -12.18
N VAL A 100 7.59 -9.36 -12.70
CA VAL A 100 6.25 -9.24 -12.14
C VAL A 100 6.26 -9.69 -10.67
N PRO A 101 5.82 -8.85 -9.70
CA PRO A 101 5.80 -9.22 -8.30
C PRO A 101 4.76 -10.30 -8.01
N THR A 102 5.05 -11.11 -7.00
CA THR A 102 4.12 -12.14 -6.52
C THR A 102 3.03 -11.53 -5.67
N LEU A 103 1.77 -11.95 -5.90
CA LEU A 103 0.67 -11.72 -4.99
C LEU A 103 0.51 -12.91 -4.05
N GLN A 104 0.45 -12.65 -2.75
CA GLN A 104 0.30 -13.69 -1.72
C GLN A 104 -0.89 -13.39 -0.82
N ALA A 105 -1.72 -14.40 -0.57
CA ALA A 105 -2.78 -14.33 0.43
C ALA A 105 -2.21 -14.39 1.85
N LEU A 106 -2.72 -13.53 2.72
CA LEU A 106 -2.44 -13.49 4.14
C LEU A 106 -3.74 -13.31 4.94
N SER A 107 -3.66 -13.59 6.24
CA SER A 107 -4.67 -13.21 7.22
C SER A 107 -3.98 -12.42 8.33
N LEU A 108 -4.37 -11.16 8.51
CA LEU A 108 -3.75 -10.24 9.47
C LEU A 108 -4.80 -9.78 10.50
N GLY A 109 -4.63 -10.21 11.75
CA GLY A 109 -5.62 -9.95 12.79
C GLY A 109 -7.01 -10.52 12.46
N GLY A 110 -7.06 -11.65 11.74
CA GLY A 110 -8.31 -12.26 11.26
C GLY A 110 -8.93 -11.59 10.03
N ARG A 111 -8.29 -10.55 9.48
CA ARG A 111 -8.76 -9.81 8.30
C ARG A 111 -8.10 -10.34 7.03
N PRO A 112 -8.85 -10.46 5.91
CA PRO A 112 -8.27 -10.75 4.60
C PRO A 112 -7.18 -9.73 4.25
N ALA A 113 -6.03 -10.22 3.81
CA ALA A 113 -4.92 -9.39 3.39
C ALA A 113 -4.20 -9.96 2.17
N ALA A 114 -3.69 -9.08 1.32
CA ALA A 114 -2.84 -9.42 0.19
C ALA A 114 -1.47 -8.78 0.37
N PHE A 115 -0.40 -9.54 0.14
CA PHE A 115 0.96 -9.03 0.09
C PHE A 115 1.45 -8.99 -1.35
N MET A 116 2.15 -7.91 -1.69
CA MET A 116 2.87 -7.74 -2.95
C MET A 116 4.30 -7.32 -2.63
N SER A 117 5.28 -8.05 -3.17
CA SER A 117 6.70 -7.84 -2.85
C SER A 117 7.27 -6.51 -3.37
N ALA A 118 6.62 -5.90 -4.36
CA ALA A 118 7.03 -4.64 -4.96
C ALA A 118 5.80 -3.91 -5.51
N ALA A 119 5.58 -2.67 -5.08
CA ALA A 119 4.46 -1.83 -5.48
C ALA A 119 4.91 -0.38 -5.68
N TRP A 120 4.10 0.37 -6.43
CA TRP A 120 4.27 1.82 -6.47
C TRP A 120 3.87 2.46 -5.13
N SER A 121 4.55 3.54 -4.72
CA SER A 121 4.23 4.31 -3.52
C SER A 121 4.31 5.82 -3.79
N ALA A 122 3.33 6.58 -3.30
CA ALA A 122 3.34 8.05 -3.36
C ALA A 122 4.44 8.69 -2.50
N ALA A 123 5.01 7.92 -1.58
CA ALA A 123 6.04 8.38 -0.66
C ALA A 123 7.45 7.96 -1.07
N SER A 124 7.61 7.16 -2.13
CA SER A 124 8.89 6.60 -2.52
C SER A 124 9.00 6.39 -4.02
N ARG A 125 10.16 6.74 -4.59
CA ARG A 125 10.50 6.41 -5.99
C ARG A 125 10.84 4.93 -6.16
N GLU A 126 11.25 4.27 -5.09
CA GLU A 126 11.54 2.84 -5.09
C GLU A 126 10.25 2.03 -5.05
N ARG A 127 10.27 0.85 -5.69
CA ARG A 127 9.21 -0.13 -5.51
C ARG A 127 9.34 -0.73 -4.12
N LEU A 128 8.31 -0.55 -3.30
CA LEU A 128 8.30 -1.02 -1.91
C LEU A 128 7.33 -2.19 -1.73
N PRO A 129 7.60 -3.12 -0.81
CA PRO A 129 6.61 -4.09 -0.37
C PRO A 129 5.32 -3.40 0.07
N LEU A 130 4.18 -4.01 -0.26
CA LEU A 130 2.85 -3.47 0.02
C LEU A 130 1.93 -4.57 0.56
N LEU A 131 1.17 -4.22 1.58
CA LEU A 131 0.02 -4.96 2.09
C LEU A 131 -1.27 -4.22 1.76
N VAL A 132 -2.25 -4.96 1.27
CA VAL A 132 -3.64 -4.54 1.20
C VAL A 132 -4.38 -5.29 2.28
N VAL A 133 -4.97 -4.60 3.25
CA VAL A 133 -5.68 -5.24 4.37
C VAL A 133 -7.11 -4.76 4.40
N ARG A 134 -8.07 -5.68 4.50
CA ARG A 134 -9.47 -5.29 4.64
C ARG A 134 -9.64 -4.48 5.93
N ALA A 135 -10.27 -3.30 5.82
CA ALA A 135 -10.42 -2.38 6.94
C ALA A 135 -11.86 -2.25 7.41
N GLY A 136 -12.85 -2.74 6.65
CA GLY A 136 -14.27 -2.67 6.98
C GLY A 136 -15.12 -3.24 5.85
N PRO A 137 -16.45 -3.04 5.85
CA PRO A 137 -17.33 -3.52 4.79
C PRO A 137 -17.10 -2.81 3.46
N ASP A 138 -16.56 -1.59 3.44
CA ASP A 138 -16.39 -0.77 2.23
C ASP A 138 -15.00 -0.11 2.09
N SER A 139 -14.01 -0.59 2.86
CA SER A 139 -12.68 0.04 2.93
C SER A 139 -11.54 -0.98 3.06
N CYS A 140 -10.36 -0.58 2.56
CA CYS A 140 -9.11 -1.27 2.83
C CYS A 140 -8.01 -0.29 3.25
N TRP A 141 -7.00 -0.81 3.95
CA TRP A 141 -5.73 -0.15 4.15
C TRP A 141 -4.74 -0.59 3.07
N LEU A 142 -4.03 0.37 2.49
CA LEU A 142 -2.76 0.12 1.81
C LEU A 142 -1.63 0.46 2.77
N VAL A 143 -0.70 -0.47 2.99
CA VAL A 143 0.42 -0.31 3.93
C VAL A 143 1.71 -0.74 3.25
N GLY A 144 2.64 0.18 3.02
CA GLY A 144 3.89 -0.11 2.32
C GLY A 144 5.08 0.62 2.91
N GLY A 145 6.28 0.05 2.82
CA GLY A 145 7.43 0.59 3.52
C GLY A 145 8.73 -0.16 3.26
N ARG A 146 9.80 0.33 3.90
CA ARG A 146 11.16 -0.23 3.89
C ARG A 146 11.47 -1.12 5.08
N ILE A 147 10.58 -1.14 6.08
CA ILE A 147 10.69 -2.05 7.23
C ILE A 147 10.54 -3.51 6.80
N SER A 148 10.96 -4.44 7.66
CA SER A 148 10.89 -5.87 7.31
C SER A 148 9.45 -6.32 7.02
N PRO A 149 9.22 -7.35 6.19
CA PRO A 149 7.87 -7.84 5.91
C PRO A 149 7.08 -8.23 7.17
N VAL A 150 7.77 -8.72 8.20
CA VAL A 150 7.15 -9.08 9.49
C VAL A 150 6.69 -7.83 10.24
N GLU A 151 7.51 -6.79 10.31
CA GLU A 151 7.13 -5.52 10.94
C GLU A 151 6.04 -4.81 10.15
N LEU A 152 6.11 -4.83 8.82
CA LEU A 152 5.07 -4.29 7.95
C LEU A 152 3.71 -4.97 8.21
N ALA A 153 3.72 -6.30 8.37
CA ALA A 153 2.53 -7.07 8.72
C ALA A 153 2.00 -6.73 10.12
N ARG A 154 2.88 -6.51 11.11
CA ARG A 154 2.48 -6.08 12.46
C ARG A 154 1.82 -4.70 12.44
N VAL A 155 2.47 -3.73 11.80
CA VAL A 155 1.93 -2.38 11.61
C VAL A 155 0.55 -2.46 10.95
N ALA A 156 0.44 -3.17 9.83
CA ALA A 156 -0.81 -3.31 9.10
C ALA A 156 -1.92 -4.01 9.91
N ALA A 157 -1.58 -5.05 10.67
CA ALA A 157 -2.52 -5.77 11.52
C ALA A 157 -3.07 -4.89 12.66
N SER A 158 -2.29 -3.93 13.15
CA SER A 158 -2.64 -3.05 14.26
C SER A 158 -3.43 -1.80 13.85
N LEU A 159 -3.64 -1.56 12.55
CA LEU A 159 -4.45 -0.45 12.05
C LEU A 159 -5.94 -0.65 12.38
N PRO A 160 -6.67 0.43 12.72
CA PRO A 160 -8.06 0.37 13.13
C PRO A 160 -8.97 -0.18 12.03
N VAL A 161 -10.10 -0.72 12.46
CA VAL A 161 -11.19 -1.19 11.59
C VAL A 161 -12.25 -0.08 11.52
N PHE A 162 -12.76 0.17 10.33
CA PHE A 162 -13.88 1.04 10.06
C PHE A 162 -15.18 0.24 10.18
N SER A 163 -16.16 0.83 10.88
CA SER A 163 -17.52 0.29 11.01
C SER A 163 -18.38 0.66 9.81
#